data_AF-A0A2E3FJM1-F1
#
_entry.id   AF-A0A2E3FJM1-F1
#
_cell.length_a   1.000
_cell.length_b   1.000
_cell.length_c   1.000
_cell.angle_alpha   90.00
_cell.angle_beta   90.00
_cell.angle_gamma   90.00
#
_symmetry.space_group_name_H-M   'P 1'
#
loop_
_entity.id
_entity.type
_entity.pdbx_description
1 polymer ?
#
loop_
_entity_poly.entity_id
_entity_poly.type
_entity_poly.pdbx_seq_one_letter_code
_entity_poly.pdbx_strand_id
1 'polypeptide(L)' 'MPSYPVINKETGEKKELSMTMKEYDQWRKDNPDWDKDWQAGVGGHMYGKPKMDDGFKEVMSKVQKAHPGANLSRFT' A
#
# COMPACT_ATOMS: atom_id res chain seq x y z
N MET A 1 -9.60 11.12 -21.07
CA MET A 1 -8.35 10.52 -21.57
C MET A 1 -7.83 9.63 -20.46
N PRO A 2 -7.49 8.35 -20.72
CA PRO A 2 -6.93 7.48 -19.68
C PRO A 2 -5.61 8.04 -19.16
N SER A 3 -5.42 8.09 -17.84
CA SER A 3 -4.14 8.38 -17.20
C SER A 3 -3.50 7.07 -16.74
N TYR A 4 -2.25 6.86 -17.15
CA TYR A 4 -1.46 5.69 -16.81
C TYR A 4 -0.27 6.12 -15.94
N PRO A 5 -0.28 5.79 -14.64
CA PRO A 5 0.88 6.01 -13.79
C PRO A 5 1.95 4.97 -14.13
N VAL A 6 3.16 5.44 -14.40
CA VAL A 6 4.32 4.62 -14.78
C VAL A 6 5.51 4.98 -13.87
N ILE A 7 6.36 3.99 -13.61
CA ILE A 7 7.55 4.11 -12.77
C ILE A 7 8.77 3.58 -13.52
N ASN A 8 9.85 4.36 -13.53
CA ASN A 8 11.13 3.93 -14.06
C ASN A 8 11.81 2.98 -13.06
N LYS A 9 12.25 1.80 -13.51
CA LYS A 9 12.90 0.78 -12.66
C LYS A 9 14.31 1.14 -12.22
N GLU A 10 15.01 1.96 -12.99
CA GLU A 10 16.41 2.34 -12.73
C GLU A 10 16.51 3.56 -11.82
N THR A 11 15.65 4.56 -12.04
CA THR A 11 15.72 5.85 -11.31
C THR A 11 14.64 5.99 -10.23
N GLY A 12 13.57 5.20 -10.29
CA GLY A 12 12.40 5.35 -9.43
C GLY A 12 11.54 6.57 -9.77
N GLU A 13 11.78 7.24 -10.90
CA GLU A 13 10.95 8.36 -11.34
C GLU A 13 9.53 7.91 -11.66
N LYS A 14 8.54 8.64 -11.13
CA LYS A 14 7.12 8.41 -11.38
C LYS A 14 6.59 9.45 -12.35
N LYS A 15 5.86 9.01 -13.38
CA LYS A 15 5.20 9.90 -14.35
C LYS A 15 3.76 9.46 -14.57
N GLU A 16 2.89 10.43 -14.79
CA GLU A 16 1.51 10.18 -15.21
C GLU A 16 1.38 10.49 -16.69
N LEU A 17 1.07 9.47 -17.47
CA LEU A 17 0.92 9.57 -18.91
C LEU A 17 -0.56 9.59 -19.28
N SER A 18 -1.04 10.69 -19.85
CA SER A 18 -2.40 10.79 -20.40
C SER A 18 -2.39 10.49 -21.90
N MET A 19 -2.62 9.24 -22.29
CA MET A 19 -2.61 8.81 -23.69
C MET A 19 -3.69 7.75 -23.94
N THR A 20 -3.96 7.41 -25.20
CA THR A 20 -4.88 6.33 -25.52
C THR A 20 -4.26 4.96 -25.22
N MET A 21 -5.09 3.94 -24.98
CA MET A 21 -4.60 2.58 -24.67
C MET A 21 -3.66 2.01 -25.75
N LYS A 22 -3.88 2.36 -27.03
CA LYS A 22 -3.01 1.94 -28.14
C LYS A 22 -1.63 2.58 -28.06
N GLU A 23 -1.57 3.88 -27.76
CA GLU A 23 -0.31 4.60 -27.59
C GLU A 23 0.45 4.08 -26.36
N TYR A 24 -0.25 3.72 -25.29
CA TYR A 24 0.36 3.14 -24.09
C TYR A 24 1.01 1.78 -24.34
N ASP A 25 0.35 0.90 -25.12
CA ASP A 25 0.91 -0.41 -25.47
C ASP A 25 2.21 -0.28 -26.27
N GLN A 26 2.24 0.67 -27.20
CA GLN A 26 3.44 0.98 -27.99
C GLN A 26 4.53 1.61 -27.12
N TRP A 27 4.18 2.62 -26.31
CA TRP A 27 5.11 3.29 -25.41
C TRP A 27 5.78 2.32 -24.42
N ARG A 28 5.05 1.33 -23.90
CA ARG A 28 5.59 0.30 -23.00
C ARG A 28 6.56 -0.64 -23.70
N LYS A 29 6.38 -0.92 -25.00
CA LYS A 29 7.32 -1.71 -25.80
C LYS A 29 8.61 -0.93 -26.08
N ASP A 30 8.46 0.36 -26.36
CA ASP A 30 9.58 1.25 -26.68
C ASP A 30 10.37 1.68 -25.42
N ASN A 31 9.77 1.58 -24.22
CA ASN A 31 10.38 1.97 -22.93
C ASN A 31 10.35 0.80 -21.93
N PRO A 32 11.20 -0.24 -22.11
CA PRO A 32 11.22 -1.43 -21.25
C PRO A 32 11.63 -1.13 -19.79
N ASP A 33 12.35 -0.02 -19.59
CA ASP A 33 12.81 0.43 -18.27
C ASP A 33 11.68 1.02 -17.42
N TRP A 34 10.51 1.25 -18.02
CA TRP A 34 9.34 1.78 -17.33
C TRP A 34 8.30 0.69 -17.11
N ASP A 35 7.91 0.48 -15.86
CA ASP A 35 6.77 -0.38 -15.52
C ASP A 35 5.53 0.43 -15.21
N LYS A 36 4.38 -0.25 -15.22
CA LYS A 36 3.15 0.30 -14.67
C LYS A 36 3.34 0.48 -13.16
N ASP A 37 3.05 1.67 -12.64
CA ASP A 37 3.07 1.88 -11.20
C ASP A 37 1.82 1.23 -10.59
N TRP A 38 1.97 -0.02 -10.12
CA TRP A 38 0.91 -0.74 -9.41
C TRP A 38 0.66 -0.18 -8.01
N GLN A 39 1.51 0.72 -7.50
CA GLN A 39 1.33 1.40 -6.22
C GLN A 39 0.52 2.69 -6.36
N ALA A 40 0.35 3.22 -7.56
CA ALA A 40 -0.50 4.39 -7.83
C ALA A 40 -1.98 3.99 -7.66
N GLY A 41 -2.47 4.08 -6.42
CA GLY A 41 -3.82 3.68 -6.04
C GLY A 41 -3.89 2.47 -5.10
N VAL A 42 -2.76 1.82 -4.76
CA VAL A 42 -2.71 0.94 -3.58
C VAL A 42 -2.80 1.85 -2.37
N GLY A 43 -4.03 2.00 -1.89
CA GLY A 43 -4.36 2.84 -0.76
C GLY A 43 -3.52 2.45 0.46
N GLY A 44 -2.47 3.23 0.70
CA GLY A 44 -1.98 3.49 2.06
C GLY A 44 -2.99 4.26 2.90
N HIS A 45 -4.22 4.46 2.42
CA HIS A 45 -5.34 4.93 3.20
C HIS A 45 -6.01 3.75 3.88
N MET A 46 -5.40 3.29 4.99
CA MET A 46 -6.15 2.51 5.97
C MET A 46 -7.25 3.44 6.50
N TYR A 47 -8.48 3.29 6.00
CA TYR A 47 -9.65 4.01 6.48
C TYR A 47 -9.88 3.66 7.95
N GLY A 48 -9.36 4.50 8.83
CA GLY A 48 -9.50 4.36 10.28
C GLY A 48 -8.57 3.31 10.90
N LYS A 49 -8.19 3.54 12.16
CA LYS A 49 -7.54 2.51 12.97
C LYS A 49 -8.45 1.27 12.97
N PRO A 50 -7.96 0.05 12.67
CA PRO A 50 -8.78 -1.15 12.79
C PRO A 50 -9.35 -1.19 14.20
N LYS A 51 -10.68 -1.15 14.29
CA LYS A 51 -11.37 -1.22 15.58
C LYS A 51 -11.13 -2.63 16.09
N MET A 52 -10.18 -2.77 17.01
CA MET A 52 -9.91 -4.04 17.66
C MET A 52 -11.17 -4.49 18.41
N ASP A 53 -11.68 -5.67 18.09
CA ASP A 53 -12.87 -6.25 18.73
C ASP A 53 -12.65 -6.43 20.24
N ASP A 54 -13.71 -6.26 21.04
CA ASP A 54 -13.65 -6.32 22.51
C ASP A 54 -13.11 -7.66 23.04
N GLY A 55 -13.38 -8.77 22.32
CA GLY A 55 -12.83 -10.08 22.67
C GLY A 55 -11.31 -10.18 22.53
N PHE A 56 -10.71 -9.43 21.59
CA PHE A 56 -9.25 -9.38 21.43
C PHE A 56 -8.61 -8.63 22.60
N LYS A 57 -9.23 -7.53 23.06
CA LYS A 57 -8.73 -6.77 24.22
C LYS A 57 -8.75 -7.57 25.52
N GLU A 58 -9.77 -8.41 25.72
CA GLU A 58 -9.86 -9.26 26.91
C GLU A 58 -8.73 -10.29 26.96
N VAL A 59 -8.42 -10.92 25.83
CA VAL A 59 -7.30 -11.87 25.72
C VAL A 59 -5.96 -11.15 25.95
N MET A 60 -5.77 -9.97 25.36
CA MET A 60 -4.56 -9.18 25.56
C MET A 60 -4.38 -8.73 27.01
N SER A 61 -5.48 -8.38 27.70
CA SER A 61 -5.48 -8.05 29.13
C SER A 61 -5.10 -9.25 30.01
N LYS A 62 -5.61 -10.45 29.69
CA LYS A 62 -5.25 -11.69 30.40
C LYS A 62 -3.78 -12.04 30.19
N VAL A 63 -3.28 -11.92 28.97
CA VAL A 63 -1.86 -12.19 28.63
C VAL A 63 -0.94 -11.17 29.31
N GLN A 64 -1.31 -9.89 29.35
CA GLN A 64 -0.53 -8.86 30.05
C GLN A 64 -0.51 -9.10 31.56
N LYS A 65 -1.63 -9.57 32.15
CA LYS A 65 -1.68 -9.95 33.57
C LYS A 65 -0.81 -11.18 33.88
N ALA A 66 -0.70 -12.13 32.95
CA ALA A 66 0.15 -13.31 33.09
C ALA A 66 1.65 -13.03 32.80
N HIS A 67 1.96 -12.05 31.94
CA HIS A 67 3.31 -11.69 31.55
C HIS A 67 3.57 -10.17 31.72
N PRO A 68 3.96 -9.72 32.93
CA PRO A 68 4.16 -8.29 33.23
C PRO A 68 5.33 -7.62 32.48
N GLY A 69 6.16 -8.40 31.78
CA GLY A 69 7.24 -7.89 30.94
C GLY A 69 6.86 -7.64 29.47
N ALA A 70 5.66 -8.06 29.03
CA ALA A 70 5.20 -7.85 27.66
C ALA A 70 4.52 -6.48 27.55
N ASN A 71 5.12 -5.55 26.80
CA ASN A 71 4.60 -4.18 26.64
C ASN A 71 3.42 -4.15 25.65
N LEU A 72 2.30 -4.75 26.05
CA LEU A 72 1.06 -4.88 25.25
C LEU A 72 0.08 -3.72 25.46
N SER A 73 0.52 -2.65 26.13
CA SER A 73 -0.23 -1.41 26.38
C SER A 73 -0.77 -0.73 25.12
N ARG A 74 -0.20 -1.04 23.94
CA ARG A 74 -0.65 -0.53 22.64
C ARG A 74 -1.92 -1.20 22.09
N PHE A 75 -2.34 -2.32 22.68
CA PHE A 75 -3.43 -3.17 22.18
C PHE A 75 -4.61 -3.34 23.15
N THR A 76 -4.45 -2.91 24.41
CA THR A 76 -5.56 -2.76 25.37
C THR A 76 -6.23 -1.41 25.25
#